data_AF-A0A2R3JUT9-F1
#
_entry.id   AF-A0A2R3JUT9-F1
#
_cell.length_a   1.000
_cell.length_b   1.000
_cell.length_c   1.000
_cell.angle_alpha   90.00
_cell.angle_beta   90.00
_cell.angle_gamma   90.00
#
_symmetry.space_group_name_H-M   'P 1'
#
loop_
_entity.id
_entity.type
_entity.pdbx_description
1 polymer ?
#
loop_
_entity_poly.entity_id
_entity_poly.type
_entity_poly.pdbx_seq_one_letter_code
_entity_poly.pdbx_strand_id
1 'polypeptide(L)'
;MFTASDFKIFDEPTLAGRMHLIKTVIDPKFDALAVQLMPILTAQTGRPFYAHVAQHLRRYKNPPVDTWVAFSDERRRYKALPHFELGLWPDRLFIYLDLLDEGKAALQAQVTSADLQTWLAPLPADYVISNNHTVAQTEPATPTNITKAITTFDQYRHSELLIGRSLSLTSLLLQNNADQLAYLKQTLVTLSPIYVAIRQALES
;
A
#
# COMPACT_ATOMS: atom_id res chain seq x y z
N MET A 1 -7.69 11.17 -9.83
CA MET A 1 -7.61 11.70 -8.44
C MET A 1 -8.88 11.36 -7.70
N PHE A 2 -8.75 11.20 -6.40
CA PHE A 2 -9.83 10.88 -5.48
C PHE A 2 -10.36 12.12 -4.78
N THR A 3 -11.65 12.09 -4.51
CA THR A 3 -12.41 13.11 -3.79
C THR A 3 -13.17 12.43 -2.65
N ALA A 4 -13.62 13.18 -1.65
CA ALA A 4 -14.37 12.61 -0.54
C ALA A 4 -15.65 11.85 -0.98
N SER A 5 -16.27 12.22 -2.10
CA SER A 5 -17.46 11.51 -2.60
C SER A 5 -17.17 10.12 -3.14
N ASP A 6 -15.92 9.82 -3.53
CA ASP A 6 -15.54 8.49 -4.01
C ASP A 6 -15.63 7.42 -2.92
N PHE A 7 -15.57 7.81 -1.65
CA PHE A 7 -15.66 6.91 -0.52
C PHE A 7 -17.10 6.43 -0.25
N LYS A 8 -18.10 7.09 -0.83
CA LYS A 8 -19.51 6.68 -0.72
C LYS A 8 -19.79 5.32 -1.37
N ILE A 9 -18.85 4.77 -2.14
CA ILE A 9 -18.98 3.39 -2.65
C ILE A 9 -19.09 2.36 -1.51
N PHE A 10 -18.55 2.66 -0.33
CA PHE A 10 -18.62 1.78 0.83
C PHE A 10 -19.99 1.81 1.53
N ASP A 11 -20.84 2.78 1.21
CA ASP A 11 -22.22 2.84 1.70
C ASP A 11 -23.13 1.81 1.01
N GLU A 12 -22.75 1.34 -0.18
CA GLU A 12 -23.47 0.29 -0.90
C GLU A 12 -23.32 -1.04 -0.17
N PRO A 13 -24.41 -1.61 0.40
CA PRO A 13 -24.30 -2.76 1.30
C PRO A 13 -24.17 -4.09 0.57
N THR A 14 -24.47 -4.16 -0.73
CA THR A 14 -24.43 -5.41 -1.49
C THR A 14 -23.07 -5.64 -2.15
N LEU A 15 -22.64 -6.91 -2.21
CA LEU A 15 -21.43 -7.30 -2.95
C LEU A 15 -21.52 -6.87 -4.42
N ALA A 16 -22.64 -7.16 -5.08
CA ALA A 16 -22.82 -6.83 -6.50
C ALA A 16 -22.79 -5.31 -6.74
N GLY A 17 -23.51 -4.53 -5.93
CA GLY A 17 -23.53 -3.08 -6.04
C GLY A 17 -22.16 -2.46 -5.77
N ARG A 18 -21.47 -2.88 -4.71
CA ARG A 18 -20.16 -2.31 -4.37
C ARG A 18 -19.11 -2.67 -5.42
N MET A 19 -19.12 -3.90 -5.94
CA MET A 19 -18.23 -4.29 -7.05
C MET A 19 -18.52 -3.51 -8.33
N HIS A 20 -19.79 -3.21 -8.62
CA HIS A 20 -20.14 -2.34 -9.73
C HIS A 20 -19.54 -0.94 -9.55
N LEU A 21 -19.73 -0.33 -8.38
CA LEU A 21 -19.20 1.00 -8.07
C LEU A 21 -17.67 1.05 -8.06
N ILE A 22 -17.00 0.03 -7.53
CA ILE A 22 -15.53 -0.10 -7.62
C ILE A 22 -15.12 -0.04 -9.10
N LYS A 23 -15.73 -0.88 -9.94
CA LYS A 23 -15.40 -0.98 -11.36
C LYS A 23 -15.68 0.29 -12.15
N THR A 24 -16.76 1.01 -11.85
CA THR A 24 -17.18 2.18 -12.64
C THR A 24 -16.65 3.50 -12.11
N VAL A 25 -16.32 3.60 -10.83
CA VAL A 25 -15.90 4.85 -10.17
C VAL A 25 -14.41 4.82 -9.79
N ILE A 26 -13.94 3.70 -9.22
CA ILE A 26 -12.62 3.62 -8.61
C ILE A 26 -11.56 3.08 -9.57
N ASP A 27 -11.82 1.97 -10.26
CA ASP A 27 -10.84 1.35 -11.18
C ASP A 27 -10.33 2.34 -12.25
N PRO A 28 -11.16 3.18 -12.90
CA PRO A 28 -10.66 4.16 -13.87
C PRO A 28 -9.70 5.19 -13.26
N LYS A 29 -9.85 5.49 -11.96
CA LYS A 29 -8.97 6.40 -11.23
C LYS A 29 -7.65 5.73 -10.86
N PHE A 30 -7.69 4.45 -10.53
CA PHE A 30 -6.48 3.64 -10.37
C PHE A 30 -5.69 3.56 -11.67
N ASP A 31 -6.35 3.26 -12.80
CA ASP A 31 -5.69 3.19 -14.12
C ASP A 31 -5.03 4.54 -14.49
N ALA A 32 -5.75 5.64 -14.31
CA ALA A 32 -5.23 6.98 -14.60
C ALA A 32 -4.05 7.37 -13.69
N LEU A 33 -4.04 6.93 -12.43
CA LEU A 33 -2.93 7.17 -11.51
C LEU A 33 -1.75 6.24 -11.78
N ALA A 34 -1.99 4.99 -12.17
CA ALA A 34 -0.95 4.04 -12.52
C ALA A 34 -0.03 4.59 -13.63
N VAL A 35 -0.61 5.19 -14.67
CA VAL A 35 0.14 5.86 -15.76
C VAL A 35 1.12 6.93 -15.24
N GLN A 36 0.79 7.58 -14.13
CA GLN A 36 1.59 8.66 -13.56
C GLN A 36 2.57 8.20 -12.48
N LEU A 37 2.24 7.14 -11.75
CA LEU A 37 3.02 6.64 -10.61
C LEU A 37 4.06 5.60 -11.03
N MET A 38 3.76 4.71 -11.98
CA MET A 38 4.70 3.68 -12.44
C MET A 38 6.00 4.23 -13.05
N PRO A 39 6.00 5.33 -13.84
CA PRO A 39 7.26 5.91 -14.32
C PRO A 39 8.17 6.39 -13.19
N ILE A 40 7.60 6.87 -12.08
CA ILE A 40 8.36 7.31 -10.91
C ILE A 40 8.98 6.11 -10.23
N LEU A 41 8.18 5.06 -9.96
CA LEU A 41 8.70 3.82 -9.41
C LEU A 41 9.82 3.24 -10.27
N THR A 42 9.63 3.25 -11.60
CA THR A 42 10.66 2.78 -12.54
C THR A 42 11.94 3.62 -12.45
N ALA A 43 11.81 4.93 -12.42
CA ALA A 43 12.97 5.83 -12.30
C ALA A 43 13.70 5.69 -10.95
N GLN A 44 12.96 5.50 -9.85
CA GLN A 44 13.53 5.40 -8.50
C GLN A 44 14.18 4.03 -8.23
N THR A 45 13.68 2.97 -8.86
CA THR A 45 14.09 1.59 -8.55
C THR A 45 14.95 0.94 -9.64
N GLY A 46 14.96 1.50 -10.85
CA GLY A 46 15.58 0.90 -12.03
C GLY A 46 14.85 -0.33 -12.58
N ARG A 47 13.60 -0.59 -12.13
CA ARG A 47 12.82 -1.80 -12.47
C ARG A 47 11.52 -1.44 -13.16
N PRO A 48 11.03 -2.24 -14.13
CA PRO A 48 9.70 -2.04 -14.69
C PRO A 48 8.64 -2.34 -13.63
N PHE A 49 7.61 -1.51 -13.54
CA PHE A 49 6.46 -1.73 -12.64
C PHE A 49 5.18 -2.03 -13.43
N TYR A 50 4.34 -2.87 -12.83
CA TYR A 50 3.04 -3.27 -13.36
C TYR A 50 1.95 -3.00 -12.33
N ALA A 51 0.82 -2.48 -12.79
CA ALA A 51 -0.36 -2.25 -11.97
C ALA A 51 -1.25 -3.49 -11.93
N HIS A 52 -1.71 -3.85 -10.73
CA HIS A 52 -2.56 -4.99 -10.42
C HIS A 52 -3.77 -4.51 -9.63
N VAL A 53 -4.91 -4.31 -10.28
CA VAL A 53 -6.14 -3.93 -9.59
C VAL A 53 -6.68 -5.11 -8.77
N ALA A 54 -7.05 -4.85 -7.53
CA ALA A 54 -7.59 -5.86 -6.64
C ALA A 54 -8.90 -6.45 -7.18
N GLN A 55 -8.89 -7.75 -7.49
CA GLN A 55 -10.04 -8.42 -8.12
C GLN A 55 -11.09 -8.93 -7.13
N HIS A 56 -10.84 -8.86 -5.83
CA HIS A 56 -11.76 -9.30 -4.76
C HIS A 56 -12.30 -10.74 -4.91
N LEU A 57 -11.57 -11.63 -5.60
CA LEU A 57 -12.01 -12.98 -5.99
C LEU A 57 -12.42 -13.90 -4.83
N ARG A 58 -11.97 -13.58 -3.60
CA ARG A 58 -12.28 -14.37 -2.40
C ARG A 58 -13.57 -13.91 -1.68
N ARG A 59 -14.28 -12.91 -2.19
CA ARG A 59 -15.52 -12.38 -1.60
C ARG A 59 -16.74 -13.07 -2.21
N TYR A 60 -17.51 -13.77 -1.38
CA TYR A 60 -18.67 -14.58 -1.81
C TYR A 60 -20.00 -14.11 -1.20
N LYS A 61 -19.98 -13.45 -0.04
CA LYS A 61 -21.17 -12.93 0.66
C LYS A 61 -21.03 -11.45 1.02
N ASN A 62 -19.92 -11.10 1.66
CA ASN A 62 -19.70 -9.74 2.15
C ASN A 62 -19.00 -8.90 1.08
N PRO A 63 -19.46 -7.66 0.82
CA PRO A 63 -18.74 -6.73 -0.05
C PRO A 63 -17.33 -6.45 0.51
N PRO A 64 -16.35 -6.12 -0.34
CA PRO A 64 -15.01 -5.78 0.12
C PRO A 64 -15.04 -4.52 1.00
N VAL A 65 -14.27 -4.53 2.09
CA VAL A 65 -14.21 -3.41 3.06
C VAL A 65 -13.27 -2.29 2.60
N ASP A 66 -12.48 -2.57 1.57
CA ASP A 66 -11.43 -1.75 1.00
C ASP A 66 -11.24 -2.12 -0.49
N THR A 67 -10.51 -1.30 -1.24
CA THR A 67 -10.09 -1.65 -2.61
C THR A 67 -8.81 -0.91 -2.97
N TRP A 68 -7.98 -1.50 -3.84
CA TRP A 68 -6.66 -0.96 -4.17
C TRP A 68 -6.18 -1.34 -5.57
N VAL A 69 -5.15 -0.63 -6.01
CA VAL A 69 -4.25 -1.05 -7.08
C VAL A 69 -2.86 -1.26 -6.49
N ALA A 70 -2.29 -2.44 -6.73
CA ALA A 70 -0.93 -2.76 -6.34
C ALA A 70 0.05 -2.47 -7.50
N PHE A 71 1.27 -2.04 -7.17
CA PHE A 71 2.37 -1.81 -8.09
C PHE A 71 3.52 -2.74 -7.71
N SER A 72 3.87 -3.66 -8.61
CA SER A 72 4.93 -4.65 -8.40
C SER A 72 5.88 -4.70 -9.60
N ASP A 73 7.13 -5.10 -9.37
CA ASP A 73 8.11 -5.37 -10.43
C ASP A 73 7.90 -6.71 -11.14
N GLU A 74 6.86 -7.47 -10.76
CA GLU A 74 6.46 -8.71 -11.41
C GLU A 74 5.10 -8.57 -12.11
N ARG A 75 5.01 -9.13 -13.33
CA ARG A 75 3.91 -8.89 -14.29
C ARG A 75 2.61 -9.63 -13.98
N ARG A 76 2.65 -10.73 -13.23
CA ARG A 76 1.56 -11.69 -12.99
C ARG A 76 1.09 -11.75 -11.54
N ARG A 77 1.96 -11.46 -10.58
CA ARG A 77 1.70 -11.58 -9.14
C ARG A 77 2.38 -10.43 -8.38
N TYR A 78 1.71 -9.93 -7.34
CA TYR A 78 2.29 -8.91 -6.47
C TYR A 78 2.45 -9.39 -5.02
N LYS A 79 1.49 -10.18 -4.49
CA LYS A 79 1.40 -10.54 -3.07
C LYS A 79 2.63 -11.25 -2.48
N ALA A 80 3.34 -12.05 -3.28
CA ALA A 80 4.51 -12.80 -2.83
C ALA A 80 5.81 -11.98 -2.87
N LEU A 81 5.74 -10.71 -3.26
CA LEU A 81 6.87 -9.79 -3.35
C LEU A 81 6.56 -8.51 -2.57
N PRO A 82 7.58 -7.74 -2.17
CA PRO A 82 7.36 -6.35 -1.80
C PRO A 82 6.64 -5.62 -2.94
N HIS A 83 5.65 -4.81 -2.62
CA HIS A 83 4.91 -4.03 -3.61
C HIS A 83 4.36 -2.76 -2.97
N PHE A 84 4.00 -1.79 -3.80
CA PHE A 84 3.27 -0.62 -3.33
C PHE A 84 1.78 -0.82 -3.52
N GLU A 85 0.96 -0.27 -2.65
CA GLU A 85 -0.49 -0.22 -2.82
C GLU A 85 -0.97 1.22 -2.76
N LEU A 86 -1.89 1.58 -3.66
CA LEU A 86 -2.73 2.76 -3.55
C LEU A 86 -4.18 2.30 -3.42
N GLY A 87 -4.83 2.62 -2.32
CA GLY A 87 -6.16 2.11 -2.05
C GLY A 87 -7.01 3.00 -1.17
N LEU A 88 -8.24 2.54 -0.93
CA LEU A 88 -9.23 3.22 -0.13
C LEU A 88 -9.72 2.27 0.95
N TRP A 89 -9.72 2.76 2.20
CA TRP A 89 -10.64 2.32 3.25
C TRP A 89 -11.82 3.28 3.29
N PRO A 90 -12.92 2.97 4.00
CA PRO A 90 -14.07 3.87 4.10
C PRO A 90 -13.73 5.24 4.69
N ASP A 91 -12.66 5.35 5.47
CA ASP A 91 -12.27 6.56 6.19
C ASP A 91 -11.02 7.27 5.62
N ARG A 92 -10.28 6.64 4.68
CA ARG A 92 -9.02 7.19 4.17
C ARG A 92 -8.59 6.68 2.80
N LEU A 93 -7.92 7.54 2.03
CA LEU A 93 -7.02 7.12 0.96
C LEU A 93 -5.70 6.67 1.59
N PHE A 94 -5.10 5.60 1.10
CA PHE A 94 -3.78 5.15 1.56
C PHE A 94 -2.81 4.90 0.41
N ILE A 95 -1.52 5.08 0.70
CA ILE A 95 -0.43 4.65 -0.18
C ILE A 95 0.69 4.02 0.65
N TYR A 96 0.89 2.72 0.49
CA TYR A 96 1.76 1.90 1.34
C TYR A 96 2.78 1.10 0.53
N LEU A 97 3.87 0.71 1.18
CA LEU A 97 4.77 -0.37 0.82
C LEU A 97 4.41 -1.57 1.70
N ASP A 98 4.10 -2.69 1.06
CA ASP A 98 3.48 -3.84 1.69
C ASP A 98 4.37 -5.08 1.59
N LEU A 99 4.57 -5.71 2.75
CA LEU A 99 5.24 -7.00 2.93
C LEU A 99 4.23 -7.98 3.53
N LEU A 100 3.56 -8.72 2.66
CA LEU A 100 2.47 -9.62 3.06
C LEU A 100 2.98 -11.00 3.49
N ASP A 101 2.11 -11.74 4.17
CA ASP A 101 2.37 -13.10 4.67
C ASP A 101 2.85 -14.02 3.54
N GLU A 102 2.28 -13.89 2.33
CA GLU A 102 2.64 -14.72 1.19
C GLU A 102 4.12 -14.61 0.75
N GLY A 103 4.78 -13.46 0.99
CA GLY A 103 6.19 -13.22 0.63
C GLY A 103 7.15 -13.30 1.82
N LYS A 104 6.62 -13.37 3.04
CA LYS A 104 7.36 -13.15 4.28
C LYS A 104 8.50 -14.14 4.53
N ALA A 105 8.26 -15.44 4.33
CA ALA A 105 9.28 -16.45 4.61
C ALA A 105 10.54 -16.28 3.75
N ALA A 106 10.36 -15.90 2.47
CA ALA A 106 11.49 -15.59 1.59
C ALA A 106 12.21 -14.30 2.02
N LEU A 107 11.45 -13.31 2.49
CA LEU A 107 12.01 -12.06 3.02
C LEU A 107 12.86 -12.29 4.26
N GLN A 108 12.33 -12.96 5.29
CA GLN A 108 13.04 -13.20 6.56
C GLN A 108 14.27 -14.10 6.41
N ALA A 109 14.38 -14.87 5.31
CA ALA A 109 15.58 -15.63 5.00
C ALA A 109 16.77 -14.74 4.61
N GLN A 110 16.52 -13.53 4.09
CA GLN A 110 17.53 -12.64 3.54
C GLN A 110 17.62 -11.29 4.26
N VAL A 111 16.57 -10.89 4.98
CA VAL A 111 16.43 -9.58 5.62
C VAL A 111 16.20 -9.77 7.11
N THR A 112 17.05 -9.15 7.92
CA THR A 112 16.95 -9.19 9.37
C THR A 112 16.09 -8.06 9.92
N SER A 113 15.62 -8.22 11.16
CA SER A 113 14.96 -7.13 11.91
C SER A 113 15.85 -5.88 12.05
N ALA A 114 17.18 -6.04 12.09
CA ALA A 114 18.11 -4.92 12.15
C ALA A 114 18.13 -4.13 10.83
N ASP A 115 18.11 -4.82 9.68
CA ASP A 115 18.04 -4.18 8.37
C ASP A 115 16.76 -3.35 8.24
N LEU A 116 15.61 -3.95 8.59
CA LEU A 116 14.32 -3.25 8.61
C LEU A 116 14.36 -2.04 9.54
N GLN A 117 14.94 -2.16 10.74
CA GLN A 117 15.05 -1.04 11.67
C GLN A 117 15.87 0.11 11.07
N THR A 118 16.99 -0.20 10.40
CA THR A 118 17.82 0.79 9.71
C THR A 118 17.08 1.48 8.58
N TRP A 119 16.34 0.72 7.76
CA TRP A 119 15.63 1.28 6.60
C TRP A 119 14.40 2.10 6.99
N LEU A 120 13.72 1.75 8.08
CA LEU A 120 12.51 2.45 8.54
C LEU A 120 12.81 3.63 9.50
N ALA A 121 13.99 3.67 10.14
CA ALA A 121 14.37 4.75 11.06
C ALA A 121 14.27 6.19 10.50
N PRO A 122 14.62 6.49 9.24
CA PRO A 122 14.59 7.85 8.71
C PRO A 122 13.21 8.31 8.22
N LEU A 123 12.14 7.54 8.45
CA LEU A 123 10.80 7.89 7.97
C LEU A 123 10.27 9.19 8.59
N PRO A 124 9.64 10.07 7.79
CA PRO A 124 8.99 11.28 8.30
C PRO A 124 7.86 10.97 9.30
N ALA A 125 7.56 11.94 10.17
CA ALA A 125 6.62 11.77 11.28
C ALA A 125 5.16 11.51 10.87
N ASP A 126 4.79 11.82 9.63
CA ASP A 126 3.44 11.63 9.09
C ASP A 126 3.25 10.26 8.39
N TYR A 127 4.24 9.37 8.50
CA TYR A 127 4.11 7.98 8.11
C TYR A 127 3.41 7.14 9.17
N VAL A 128 2.78 6.08 8.70
CA VAL A 128 2.07 5.09 9.51
C VAL A 128 2.60 3.69 9.23
N ILE A 129 2.36 2.79 10.18
CA ILE A 129 2.79 1.40 10.13
C ILE A 129 1.66 0.47 10.60
N SER A 130 1.56 -0.72 10.01
CA SER A 130 0.61 -1.77 10.40
C SER A 130 1.22 -3.15 10.18
N ASN A 131 0.69 -4.14 10.90
CA ASN A 131 1.05 -5.55 10.73
C ASN A 131 -0.07 -6.39 10.07
N ASN A 132 -1.11 -5.75 9.52
CA ASN A 132 -2.25 -6.44 8.95
C ASN A 132 -2.95 -5.59 7.87
N HIS A 133 -2.88 -6.01 6.60
CA HIS A 133 -3.53 -5.33 5.47
C HIS A 133 -5.06 -5.50 5.44
N THR A 134 -5.61 -6.37 6.29
CA THR A 134 -7.06 -6.66 6.29
C THR A 134 -7.87 -5.74 7.23
N VAL A 135 -7.19 -4.82 7.91
CA VAL A 135 -7.79 -3.85 8.84
C VAL A 135 -7.29 -2.43 8.54
N ALA A 136 -8.17 -1.44 8.70
CA ALA A 136 -7.86 -0.03 8.40
C ALA A 136 -6.91 0.62 9.42
N GLN A 137 -6.84 0.06 10.62
CA GLN A 137 -6.10 0.63 11.74
C GLN A 137 -4.60 0.60 11.48
N THR A 138 -3.95 1.73 11.72
CA THR A 138 -2.51 1.91 11.64
C THR A 138 -2.02 2.66 12.86
N GLU A 139 -0.74 2.49 13.22
CA GLU A 139 -0.07 3.29 14.23
C GLU A 139 0.85 4.32 13.56
N PRO A 140 1.12 5.49 14.15
CA PRO A 140 2.16 6.39 13.65
C PRO A 140 3.52 5.66 13.62
N ALA A 141 4.32 5.85 12.58
CA ALA A 141 5.63 5.21 12.41
C ALA A 141 6.72 5.85 13.29
N THR A 142 6.45 5.97 14.60
CA THR A 142 7.43 6.41 15.59
C THR A 142 8.50 5.33 15.78
N PRO A 143 9.70 5.66 16.31
CA PRO A 143 10.73 4.65 16.60
C PRO A 143 10.21 3.48 17.43
N THR A 144 9.37 3.75 18.44
CA THR A 144 8.75 2.71 19.28
C THR A 144 7.80 1.81 18.49
N ASN A 145 6.92 2.39 17.67
CA ASN A 145 5.96 1.61 16.88
C ASN A 145 6.65 0.84 15.75
N ILE A 146 7.72 1.37 15.17
CA ILE A 146 8.56 0.66 14.20
C ILE A 146 9.16 -0.59 14.83
N THR A 147 9.81 -0.46 15.98
CA THR A 147 10.41 -1.62 16.67
C THR A 147 9.36 -2.65 17.07
N LYS A 148 8.20 -2.21 17.58
CA LYS A 148 7.07 -3.10 17.91
C LYS A 148 6.54 -3.82 16.66
N ALA A 149 6.36 -3.11 15.55
CA ALA A 149 5.85 -3.69 14.31
C ALA A 149 6.83 -4.68 13.68
N ILE A 150 8.14 -4.38 13.68
CA ILE A 150 9.17 -5.32 13.23
C ILE A 150 9.21 -6.55 14.13
N THR A 151 9.13 -6.39 15.45
CA THR A 151 9.09 -7.54 16.40
C THR A 151 7.87 -8.42 16.15
N THR A 152 6.70 -7.81 15.93
CA THR A 152 5.46 -8.53 15.60
C THR A 152 5.58 -9.23 14.25
N PHE A 153 6.20 -8.58 13.26
CA PHE A 153 6.51 -9.17 11.97
C PHE A 153 7.43 -10.37 12.13
N ASP A 154 8.43 -10.32 13.00
CA ASP A 154 9.34 -11.45 13.19
C ASP A 154 8.68 -12.65 13.91
N GLN A 155 7.90 -12.37 14.95
CA GLN A 155 7.39 -13.37 15.88
C GLN A 155 6.22 -14.20 15.33
N TYR A 156 5.30 -13.60 14.58
CA TYR A 156 4.02 -14.23 14.24
C TYR A 156 3.96 -14.63 12.78
N ARG A 157 3.75 -15.91 12.47
CA ARG A 157 3.75 -16.41 11.08
C ARG A 157 2.93 -15.54 10.11
N HIS A 158 1.67 -15.27 10.43
CA HIS A 158 0.73 -14.56 9.56
C HIS A 158 0.70 -13.03 9.75
N SER A 159 1.64 -12.44 10.51
CA SER A 159 1.77 -10.99 10.57
C SER A 159 2.47 -10.45 9.33
N GLU A 160 2.14 -9.22 8.99
CA GLU A 160 2.63 -8.53 7.81
C GLU A 160 3.39 -7.27 8.22
N LEU A 161 3.88 -6.50 7.26
CA LEU A 161 4.49 -5.21 7.54
C LEU A 161 4.12 -4.24 6.42
N LEU A 162 3.30 -3.25 6.77
CA LEU A 162 2.82 -2.20 5.87
C LEU A 162 3.33 -0.85 6.36
N ILE A 163 3.90 -0.05 5.46
CA ILE A 163 4.42 1.28 5.79
C ILE A 163 4.01 2.28 4.71
N GLY A 164 3.51 3.45 5.10
CA GLY A 164 3.37 4.55 4.17
C GLY A 164 2.56 5.69 4.75
N ARG A 165 1.67 6.30 3.98
CA ARG A 165 0.89 7.45 4.45
C ARG A 165 -0.59 7.30 4.06
N SER A 166 -1.46 8.02 4.77
CA SER A 166 -2.89 8.06 4.48
C SER A 166 -3.49 9.45 4.61
N LEU A 167 -4.59 9.69 3.90
CA LEU A 167 -5.37 10.92 3.92
C LEU A 167 -6.78 10.62 4.42
N SER A 168 -7.18 11.26 5.53
CA SER A 168 -8.58 11.21 5.98
C SER A 168 -9.52 11.88 4.97
N LEU A 169 -10.82 11.58 5.06
CA LEU A 169 -11.85 12.23 4.24
C LEU A 169 -11.91 13.76 4.39
N THR A 170 -11.41 14.29 5.50
CA THR A 170 -11.36 15.73 5.81
C THR A 170 -10.10 16.43 5.30
N SER A 171 -9.15 15.68 4.72
CA SER A 171 -7.92 16.27 4.21
C SER A 171 -8.19 17.24 3.06
N LEU A 172 -7.60 18.44 3.13
CA LEU A 172 -7.64 19.42 2.03
C LEU A 172 -6.99 18.87 0.76
N LEU A 173 -6.12 17.85 0.86
CA LEU A 173 -5.53 17.18 -0.28
C LEU A 173 -6.56 16.39 -1.11
N LEU A 174 -7.73 16.04 -0.57
CA LEU A 174 -8.83 15.47 -1.37
C LEU A 174 -9.60 16.53 -2.18
N GLN A 175 -9.26 17.82 -2.02
CA GLN A 175 -9.88 18.95 -2.72
C GLN A 175 -8.95 19.57 -3.78
N ASN A 176 -7.66 19.20 -3.80
CA ASN A 176 -6.69 19.66 -4.79
C ASN A 176 -5.97 18.47 -5.45
N ASN A 177 -6.29 18.25 -6.74
CA ASN A 177 -5.73 17.17 -7.55
C ASN A 177 -4.20 17.22 -7.67
N ALA A 178 -3.62 18.42 -7.79
CA ALA A 178 -2.17 18.57 -7.95
C ALA A 178 -1.44 18.22 -6.65
N ASP A 179 -1.94 18.71 -5.53
CA ASP A 179 -1.34 18.45 -4.21
C ASP A 179 -1.51 16.98 -3.79
N GLN A 180 -2.67 16.37 -4.08
CA GLN A 180 -2.88 14.94 -3.89
C GLN A 180 -1.84 14.13 -4.67
N LEU A 181 -1.65 14.44 -5.95
CA LEU A 181 -0.69 13.75 -6.76
C LEU A 181 0.73 13.94 -6.24
N ALA A 182 1.12 15.16 -5.87
CA ALA A 182 2.42 15.44 -5.27
C ALA A 182 2.64 14.62 -3.98
N TYR A 183 1.61 14.54 -3.13
CA TYR A 183 1.62 13.71 -1.93
C TYR A 183 1.89 12.24 -2.26
N LEU A 184 1.16 11.64 -3.22
CA LEU A 184 1.33 10.25 -3.62
C LEU A 184 2.73 10.00 -4.19
N LYS A 185 3.20 10.87 -5.09
CA LYS A 185 4.53 10.78 -5.70
C LYS A 185 5.64 10.85 -4.66
N GLN A 186 5.55 11.80 -3.73
CA GLN A 186 6.53 11.96 -2.66
C GLN A 186 6.58 10.73 -1.77
N THR A 187 5.44 10.12 -1.46
CA THR A 187 5.41 8.88 -0.67
C THR A 187 6.17 7.75 -1.36
N LEU A 188 5.94 7.56 -2.66
CA LEU A 188 6.66 6.53 -3.43
C LEU A 188 8.17 6.81 -3.49
N VAL A 189 8.58 8.05 -3.71
CA VAL A 189 10.01 8.43 -3.71
C VAL A 189 10.66 8.14 -2.37
N THR A 190 10.03 8.50 -1.26
CA THR A 190 10.56 8.25 0.08
C THR A 190 10.67 6.76 0.41
N LEU A 191 9.71 5.94 -0.04
CA LEU A 191 9.71 4.49 0.23
C LEU A 191 10.55 3.68 -0.77
N SER A 192 10.89 4.24 -1.93
CA SER A 192 11.64 3.53 -2.99
C SER A 192 13.01 3.00 -2.55
N PRO A 193 13.84 3.73 -1.78
CA PRO A 193 15.11 3.19 -1.28
C PRO A 193 14.94 1.94 -0.41
N ILE A 194 13.88 1.89 0.41
CA ILE A 194 13.55 0.73 1.25
C ILE A 194 13.19 -0.47 0.36
N TYR A 195 12.31 -0.23 -0.63
CA TYR A 195 11.95 -1.25 -1.60
C TYR A 195 13.17 -1.80 -2.36
N VAL A 196 14.07 -0.93 -2.83
CA VAL A 196 15.29 -1.33 -3.55
C VAL A 196 16.18 -2.21 -2.67
N ALA A 197 16.41 -1.83 -1.41
CA ALA A 197 17.23 -2.61 -0.49
C ALA A 197 16.64 -4.01 -0.25
N ILE A 198 15.32 -4.09 -0.04
CA ILE A 198 14.63 -5.38 0.12
C ILE A 198 14.74 -6.23 -1.15
N ARG A 199 14.49 -5.65 -2.33
CA ARG A 199 14.53 -6.41 -3.59
C ARG A 199 15.94 -6.91 -3.91
N GLN A 200 16.97 -6.13 -3.60
CA GLN A 200 18.37 -6.56 -3.74
C GLN A 200 18.69 -7.75 -2.83
N ALA A 201 18.27 -7.72 -1.56
CA ALA A 201 18.46 -8.85 -0.64
C ALA A 201 17.72 -10.12 -1.08
N LEU A 202 16.54 -9.99 -1.69
CA LEU A 202 15.78 -11.13 -2.22
C LEU A 202 16.39 -11.76 -3.48
N GLU A 203 17.38 -11.11 -4.09
CA GLU A 203 18.05 -11.57 -5.32
C GLU A 203 19.47 -12.09 -5.10
N SER A 204 20.00 -11.95 -3.88
CA SER A 204 21.28 -12.54 -3.44
C SER A 204 21.12 -13.96 -2.95
#